data_AF-A0A3M1IJ76-F1
#
_entry.id   AF-A0A3M1IJ76-F1
#
_cell.length_a   1.000
_cell.length_b   1.000
_cell.length_c   1.000
_cell.angle_alpha   90.00
_cell.angle_beta   90.00
_cell.angle_gamma   90.00
#
_symmetry.space_group_name_H-M   'P 1'
#
loop_
_entity.id
_entity.type
_entity.pdbx_description
1 polymer ?
#
loop_
_entity_poly.entity_id
_entity_poly.type
_entity_poly.pdbx_seq_one_letter_code
_entity_poly.pdbx_strand_id
1 'polypeptide(L)' 'MLFGFSACEPASKASVVFTSLSAEDSGIHFSNDLTYTEEYNPYTYRNFYNGGGVALGDINNDGLLDIYFTGNLV' A
#
# COMPACT_ATOMS: atom_id res chain seq x y z
N MET A 1 -0.63 -7.76 -57.90
CA MET A 1 -0.54 -6.67 -56.91
C MET A 1 -1.25 -7.17 -55.66
N LEU A 2 -0.49 -7.74 -54.71
CA LEU A 2 -1.05 -8.37 -53.52
C LEU A 2 -1.03 -7.33 -52.40
N PHE A 3 -2.19 -6.77 -52.05
CA PHE A 3 -2.32 -5.84 -50.93
C PHE A 3 -2.44 -6.64 -49.64
N GLY A 4 -1.33 -6.76 -48.90
CA GLY A 4 -1.32 -7.28 -47.54
C GLY A 4 -1.75 -6.18 -46.56
N PHE A 5 -2.91 -6.34 -45.94
CA PHE A 5 -3.28 -5.55 -44.76
C PHE A 5 -2.71 -6.25 -43.53
N SER A 6 -1.60 -5.72 -43.00
CA SER A 6 -1.12 -6.08 -41.67
C SER A 6 -2.00 -5.35 -40.65
N ALA A 7 -2.84 -6.10 -39.93
CA ALA A 7 -3.61 -5.57 -38.82
C ALA A 7 -2.69 -5.36 -37.62
N CYS A 8 -2.66 -4.14 -37.10
CA CYS A 8 -2.04 -3.83 -35.82
C CYS A 8 -2.90 -4.47 -34.72
N GLU A 9 -2.39 -5.48 -34.01
CA GLU A 9 -3.04 -5.96 -32.80
C GLU A 9 -2.94 -4.86 -31.73
N PRO A 10 -4.07 -4.39 -31.16
CA PRO A 10 -4.01 -3.47 -30.03
C PRO A 10 -3.30 -4.19 -28.89
N ALA A 11 -2.21 -3.60 -28.40
CA ALA A 11 -1.49 -4.08 -27.23
C ALA A 11 -2.49 -4.42 -26.12
N SER A 12 -2.45 -5.66 -25.62
CA SER A 12 -3.35 -6.14 -24.57
C SER A 12 -3.34 -5.12 -23.43
N LYS A 13 -4.49 -4.46 -23.18
CA LYS A 13 -4.64 -3.61 -21.99
C LYS A 13 -4.24 -4.46 -20.80
N ALA A 14 -3.16 -4.10 -20.11
CA ALA A 14 -2.78 -4.74 -18.87
C ALA A 14 -4.03 -4.79 -17.96
N SER A 15 -4.42 -6.00 -17.54
CA SER A 15 -5.57 -6.18 -16.67
C SER A 15 -5.29 -5.46 -15.36
N VAL A 16 -6.14 -4.51 -15.01
CA VAL A 16 -6.06 -3.81 -13.72
C VAL A 16 -6.40 -4.83 -12.63
N VAL A 17 -5.43 -5.15 -11.77
CA VAL A 17 -5.57 -6.14 -10.67
C VAL A 17 -5.80 -5.49 -9.31
N PHE A 18 -5.81 -4.15 -9.25
CA PHE A 18 -6.08 -3.39 -8.03
C PHE A 18 -7.09 -2.28 -8.29
N THR A 19 -7.99 -2.09 -7.35
CA THR A 19 -8.94 -0.97 -7.35
C THR A 19 -8.70 -0.14 -6.09
N SER A 20 -8.70 1.18 -6.23
CA SER A 20 -8.58 2.08 -5.08
C SER A 20 -9.87 2.01 -4.26
N LEU A 21 -9.74 1.94 -2.94
CA LEU A 21 -10.84 2.08 -2.00
C LEU A 21 -10.67 3.40 -1.23
N SER A 22 -11.78 4.04 -0.88
CA SER A 22 -11.75 5.15 0.07
C SER A 22 -11.51 4.64 1.50
N ALA A 23 -11.14 5.52 2.41
CA ALA A 23 -11.05 5.18 3.83
C ALA A 23 -12.43 4.79 4.39
N GLU A 24 -13.48 5.43 3.88
CA GLU A 24 -14.87 5.15 4.23
C GLU A 24 -15.33 3.77 3.75
N ASP A 25 -14.95 3.36 2.54
CA ASP A 25 -15.30 2.04 2.00
C ASP A 25 -14.52 0.90 2.68
N SER A 26 -13.28 1.15 3.08
CA SER A 26 -12.41 0.14 3.71
C SER A 26 -12.49 0.11 5.23
N GLY A 27 -12.95 1.19 5.87
CA GLY A 27 -12.89 1.40 7.32
C GLY A 27 -11.47 1.66 7.86
N ILE A 28 -10.46 1.78 7.00
CA ILE A 28 -9.06 1.94 7.39
C ILE A 28 -8.69 3.43 7.36
N HIS A 29 -8.46 4.01 8.54
CA HIS A 29 -8.06 5.43 8.71
C HIS A 29 -6.62 5.61 9.22
N PHE A 30 -5.89 4.52 9.47
CA PHE A 30 -4.54 4.58 10.03
C PHE A 30 -3.56 5.30 9.07
N SER A 31 -2.71 6.16 9.63
CA SER A 31 -1.57 6.77 8.97
C SER A 31 -0.35 6.77 9.88
N ASN A 32 0.83 6.46 9.33
CA ASN A 32 2.11 6.56 10.04
C ASN A 32 2.69 7.98 9.87
N ASP A 33 2.04 8.95 10.48
CA ASP A 33 2.42 10.36 10.37
C ASP A 33 3.64 10.66 11.24
N LEU A 34 4.71 11.17 10.63
CA LEU A 34 5.97 11.45 11.34
C LEU A 34 6.17 12.95 11.53
N THR A 35 6.44 13.35 12.77
CA THR A 35 6.75 14.75 13.13
C THR A 35 8.17 14.85 13.67
N TYR A 36 8.90 15.89 13.26
CA TYR A 36 10.28 16.12 13.67
C TYR A 36 10.36 17.02 14.91
N THR A 37 11.37 16.75 15.74
CA THR A 37 11.89 17.70 16.72
C THR A 37 13.41 17.77 16.61
N GLU A 38 14.02 18.78 17.22
CA GLU A 38 15.50 18.85 17.33
C GLU A 38 16.08 17.60 18.01
N GLU A 39 15.35 17.01 18.96
CA GLU A 39 15.75 15.80 19.67
C GLU A 39 15.48 14.52 18.85
N TYR A 40 14.38 14.47 18.11
CA TYR A 40 13.92 13.28 17.40
C TYR A 40 13.73 13.55 15.91
N ASN A 41 14.74 13.22 15.13
CA ASN A 41 14.79 13.40 13.68
C ASN A 41 15.74 12.37 13.04
N PRO A 42 15.85 12.31 11.70
CA PRO A 42 16.67 11.32 11.01
C PRO A 42 18.17 11.43 11.28
N TYR A 43 18.67 12.60 11.73
CA TYR A 43 20.07 12.80 12.09
C TYR A 43 20.39 12.27 13.49
N THR A 44 19.44 12.38 14.42
CA THR A 44 19.60 11.87 15.80
C THR A 44 19.12 10.42 15.94
N TYR A 45 18.19 9.99 15.10
CA TYR A 45 17.62 8.64 15.10
C TYR A 45 17.59 8.04 13.69
N ARG A 46 18.53 7.14 13.40
CA ARG A 46 18.73 6.54 12.07
C ARG A 46 17.51 5.79 11.52
N ASN A 47 16.67 5.24 12.40
CA ASN A 47 15.51 4.44 12.01
C ASN A 47 14.21 5.24 11.98
N PHE A 48 14.28 6.58 11.91
CA PHE A 48 13.11 7.45 11.94
C PHE A 48 12.03 7.07 10.91
N TYR A 49 12.42 6.56 9.74
CA TYR A 49 11.49 6.10 8.70
C TYR A 49 11.33 4.57 8.61
N ASN A 50 12.07 3.79 9.39
CA ASN A 50 12.22 2.34 9.20
C ASN A 50 11.35 1.51 10.17
N GLY A 51 10.08 1.90 10.39
CA GLY A 51 9.22 1.29 11.41
C GLY A 51 7.75 1.09 11.00
N GLY A 52 7.38 1.48 9.78
CA GLY A 52 6.05 1.25 9.24
C GLY A 52 5.88 -0.17 8.69
N GLY A 53 4.65 -0.69 8.74
CA GLY A 53 4.36 -2.03 8.26
C GLY A 53 2.87 -2.40 8.36
N VAL A 54 2.51 -3.47 7.65
CA VAL A 54 1.18 -4.09 7.73
C VAL A 54 1.34 -5.61 7.79
N ALA A 55 0.56 -6.26 8.63
CA ALA A 55 0.44 -7.70 8.72
C ALA A 55 -1.02 -8.11 8.58
N LEU A 56 -1.23 -9.32 8.06
CA LEU A 56 -2.53 -9.92 7.85
C LEU A 56 -2.53 -11.30 8.51
N GLY A 57 -3.60 -11.62 9.24
CA GLY A 57 -3.78 -12.93 9.84
C GLY A 57 -5.08 -13.00 10.63
N ASP A 58 -5.65 -14.20 10.78
CA ASP A 58 -6.76 -14.43 11.71
C ASP A 58 -6.17 -14.66 13.11
N ILE A 59 -6.04 -13.60 13.89
CA ILE A 59 -5.40 -13.61 15.21
C ILE A 59 -6.41 -13.93 16.30
N ASN A 60 -7.66 -13.49 16.12
CA ASN A 60 -8.71 -13.68 17.11
C ASN A 60 -9.51 -14.99 16.92
N ASN A 61 -9.28 -15.72 15.81
CA ASN A 61 -9.90 -17.00 15.43
C ASN A 61 -11.41 -16.91 15.11
N ASP A 62 -11.87 -15.81 14.54
CA ASP A 62 -13.26 -15.66 14.07
C ASP A 62 -13.46 -16.09 12.61
N GLY A 63 -12.39 -16.51 11.93
CA GLY A 63 -12.41 -16.92 10.53
C GLY A 63 -12.37 -15.75 9.55
N LEU A 64 -12.21 -14.51 10.02
CA LEU A 64 -11.95 -13.32 9.22
C LEU A 64 -10.46 -12.96 9.28
N LEU A 65 -9.99 -12.28 8.24
CA LEU A 65 -8.61 -11.80 8.22
C LEU A 65 -8.52 -10.49 8.99
N ASP A 66 -7.75 -10.48 10.08
CA ASP A 66 -7.41 -9.26 10.80
C ASP A 66 -6.28 -8.50 10.08
N ILE A 67 -6.29 -7.18 10.22
CA ILE A 67 -5.26 -6.28 9.69
C ILE A 67 -4.57 -5.58 10.86
N TYR A 68 -3.24 -5.73 10.93
CA TYR A 68 -2.42 -5.07 11.95
C TYR A 68 -1.47 -4.09 11.29
N PHE A 69 -1.43 -2.86 11.80
CA PHE A 69 -0.52 -1.82 11.35
C PHE A 69 0.59 -1.62 12.37
N THR A 70 1.80 -1.38 11.89
CA THR A 70 2.90 -0.84 12.69
C THR A 70 3.24 0.55 12.19
N GLY A 71 3.62 1.42 13.11
CA GLY A 71 4.12 2.75 12.79
C GLY A 71 5.22 3.15 13.76
N ASN A 72 5.91 4.23 13.42
CA ASN A 72 7.08 4.70 14.16
C ASN A 72 6.69 5.53 15.37
N LEU A 73 5.57 6.26 15.28
CA LEU A 73 5.03 7.16 16.31
C LEU A 73 3.53 6.86 16.51
N VAL A 74 3.23 5.66 17.00
CA VAL A 74 1.86 5.14 17.19
C VAL A 74 1.41 5.17 18.64
#